data_AF-A0A2D4I5P4-F1
#
_entry.id   AF-A0A2D4I5P4-F1
#
_cell.length_a   1.000
_cell.length_b   1.000
_cell.length_c   1.000
_cell.angle_alpha   90.00
_cell.angle_beta   90.00
_cell.angle_gamma   90.00
#
_symmetry.space_group_name_H-M   'P 1'
#
loop_
_entity.id
_entity.type
_entity.pdbx_description
1 polymer ?
#
loop_
_entity_poly.entity_id
_entity_poly.type
_entity_poly.pdbx_seq_one_letter_code
_entity_poly.pdbx_strand_id
1 'polypeptide(L)'
;NFYDIVIIATQLHDSKNNITFQNFDPPIAEFPGTFHTTVTSIVHGYLNSSYFGFPDPKLFPFASVLTTEAPGLFFNSIDNICPVNLSNIFKRKQPQEAAVWRVHSQHPLEKQELKMLFRSYYSVQVTEWQVCPDYGSVKNLPPIILHDSLFYLNTMEWAASSMEMSAVAARNVAL
;
A
#
# COMPACT_ATOMS: atom_id res chain seq x y z
N ASN A 1 -1.32 -37.47 -7.12
CA ASN A 1 -2.63 -36.92 -6.70
C ASN A 1 -2.42 -36.07 -5.47
N PHE A 2 -2.43 -34.75 -5.59
CA PHE A 2 -2.43 -33.90 -4.40
C PHE A 2 -3.37 -32.69 -4.53
N TYR A 3 -3.48 -32.08 -5.72
CA TYR A 3 -4.44 -31.01 -5.98
C TYR A 3 -5.11 -31.20 -7.35
N ASP A 4 -6.42 -30.96 -7.41
CA ASP A 4 -7.18 -30.95 -8.66
C ASP A 4 -7.06 -29.60 -9.39
N ILE A 5 -6.92 -28.51 -8.64
CA ILE A 5 -6.73 -27.14 -9.14
C ILE A 5 -5.72 -26.41 -8.24
N VAL A 6 -4.84 -25.63 -8.85
CA VAL A 6 -3.89 -24.74 -8.17
C VAL A 6 -4.16 -23.30 -8.58
N ILE A 7 -4.24 -22.41 -7.59
CA ILE A 7 -4.47 -20.99 -7.80
C ILE A 7 -3.31 -20.21 -7.18
N ILE A 8 -2.72 -19.32 -7.96
CA ILE A 8 -1.67 -18.41 -7.53
C ILE A 8 -2.27 -17.02 -7.34
N ALA A 9 -2.31 -16.60 -6.08
CA ALA A 9 -2.84 -15.31 -5.63
C ALA A 9 -1.73 -14.45 -4.96
N THR A 10 -0.51 -14.56 -5.48
CA THR A 10 0.64 -13.75 -5.07
C THR A 10 1.29 -13.15 -6.31
N GLN A 11 1.98 -12.04 -6.16
CA GLN A 11 2.71 -11.38 -7.23
C GLN A 11 3.73 -12.35 -7.88
N LEU A 12 3.69 -12.46 -9.22
CA LEU A 12 4.58 -13.30 -10.03
C LEU A 12 5.55 -12.48 -10.92
N HIS A 13 6.16 -11.40 -10.42
CA HIS A 13 7.16 -10.59 -11.15
C HIS A 13 8.58 -10.63 -10.56
N ASP A 14 9.55 -10.27 -11.39
CA ASP A 14 11.00 -10.45 -11.18
C ASP A 14 11.54 -9.98 -9.83
N SER A 15 10.93 -8.97 -9.20
CA SER A 15 11.44 -8.40 -7.95
C SER A 15 11.07 -9.19 -6.68
N LYS A 16 10.07 -10.09 -6.71
CA LYS A 16 9.57 -10.82 -5.51
C LYS A 16 9.07 -12.25 -5.77
N ASN A 17 9.59 -12.93 -6.79
CA ASN A 17 9.18 -14.30 -7.10
C ASN A 17 9.84 -15.34 -6.18
N ASN A 18 9.07 -15.84 -5.21
CA ASN A 18 9.43 -17.02 -4.42
C ASN A 18 8.92 -18.34 -5.03
N ILE A 19 8.29 -18.28 -6.20
CA ILE A 19 7.71 -19.44 -6.90
C ILE A 19 8.51 -19.67 -8.19
N THR A 20 8.91 -20.91 -8.42
CA THR A 20 9.59 -21.34 -9.65
C THR A 20 8.78 -22.44 -10.31
N PHE A 21 8.50 -22.28 -11.60
CA PHE A 21 7.80 -23.28 -12.40
C PHE A 21 8.82 -24.21 -13.06
N GLN A 22 8.80 -25.49 -12.69
CA GLN A 22 9.75 -26.49 -13.22
C GLN A 22 8.99 -27.57 -13.97
N ASN A 23 9.55 -28.03 -15.10
CA ASN A 23 9.05 -29.14 -15.90
C ASN A 23 7.63 -28.96 -16.47
N PHE A 24 7.22 -27.73 -16.76
CA PHE A 24 5.99 -27.44 -17.53
C PHE A 24 6.28 -27.49 -19.03
N ASP A 25 5.35 -28.04 -19.81
CA ASP A 25 5.38 -28.06 -21.28
C ASP A 25 4.01 -27.59 -21.83
N PRO A 26 3.92 -26.39 -22.41
CA PRO A 26 5.00 -25.43 -22.63
C PRO A 26 5.50 -24.78 -21.32
N PRO A 27 6.74 -24.26 -21.28
CA PRO A 27 7.24 -23.50 -20.14
C PRO A 27 6.35 -22.28 -19.84
N ILE A 28 6.10 -22.03 -18.55
CA ILE A 28 5.39 -20.83 -18.10
C ILE A 28 6.33 -19.64 -18.20
N ALA A 29 5.92 -18.60 -18.92
CA ALA A 29 6.72 -17.39 -19.11
C ALA A 29 6.89 -16.60 -17.81
N GLU A 30 7.99 -15.86 -17.70
CA GLU A 30 8.18 -14.85 -16.67
C GLU A 30 7.36 -13.59 -16.99
N PHE A 31 6.91 -12.90 -15.94
CA PHE A 31 6.12 -11.68 -16.07
C PHE A 31 6.96 -10.48 -15.64
N PRO A 32 7.70 -9.84 -16.57
CA PRO A 32 8.49 -8.68 -16.23
C PRO A 32 7.57 -7.51 -15.87
N GLY A 33 8.07 -6.61 -15.03
CA GLY A 33 7.43 -5.33 -14.77
C GLY A 33 7.81 -4.75 -13.41
N THR A 34 7.46 -3.49 -13.21
CA THR A 34 7.82 -2.74 -12.02
C THR A 34 6.59 -2.48 -11.17
N PHE A 35 6.80 -2.34 -9.85
CA PHE A 35 5.76 -1.97 -8.90
C PHE A 35 6.10 -0.63 -8.27
N HIS A 36 5.06 0.14 -8.00
CA HIS A 36 5.13 1.30 -7.14
C HIS A 36 5.34 0.84 -5.70
N THR A 37 6.49 1.21 -5.14
CA THR A 37 6.76 1.07 -3.72
C THR A 37 6.18 2.28 -2.99
N THR A 38 5.47 2.04 -1.89
CA THR A 38 5.12 3.07 -0.92
C THR A 38 5.67 2.68 0.44
N VAL A 39 6.05 3.69 1.22
CA VAL A 39 6.44 3.52 2.60
C VAL A 39 5.35 4.08 3.49
N THR A 40 4.87 3.25 4.41
CA THR A 40 3.92 3.63 5.44
C THR A 40 4.65 3.76 6.77
N SER A 41 4.64 4.96 7.34
CA SER A 41 5.14 5.24 8.68
C SER A 41 3.99 5.44 9.66
N ILE A 42 3.87 4.58 10.66
CA ILE A 42 2.91 4.70 11.76
C ILE A 42 3.62 5.39 12.93
N VAL A 43 3.21 6.63 13.22
CA VAL A 43 3.83 7.52 14.20
C VAL A 43 2.88 7.77 15.37
N HIS A 44 3.30 7.45 16.58
CA HIS A 44 2.59 7.89 17.78
C HIS A 44 3.21 9.20 18.28
N GLY A 45 2.50 10.33 18.15
CA GLY A 45 3.07 11.63 18.48
C GLY A 45 2.12 12.82 18.35
N TYR A 46 2.69 14.01 18.54
CA TYR A 46 2.02 15.31 18.42
C TYR A 46 2.29 15.90 17.05
N LEU A 47 1.25 16.09 16.26
CA LEU A 47 1.34 16.67 14.93
C LEU A 47 1.85 18.12 15.01
N ASN A 48 2.76 18.48 14.11
CA ASN A 48 3.14 19.87 13.90
C ASN A 48 2.15 20.56 12.96
N SER A 49 1.02 21.01 13.49
CA SER A 49 0.00 21.74 12.72
C SER A 49 0.55 22.98 11.99
N SER A 50 1.62 23.60 12.54
CA SER A 50 2.26 24.77 11.96
C SER A 50 2.88 24.49 10.59
N TYR A 51 3.34 23.26 10.35
CA TYR A 51 3.84 22.84 9.03
C TYR A 51 2.77 22.94 7.94
N PHE A 52 1.50 22.73 8.32
CA PHE A 52 0.35 22.82 7.42
C PHE A 52 -0.29 24.22 7.39
N GLY A 53 0.38 25.24 7.93
CA GLY A 53 -0.15 26.61 7.97
C GLY A 53 -1.13 26.88 9.12
N PHE A 54 -1.18 26.03 10.15
CA PHE A 54 -2.01 26.23 11.34
C PHE A 54 -1.14 26.40 12.59
N PRO A 55 -0.68 27.64 12.91
CA PRO A 55 0.15 27.90 14.08
C PRO A 55 -0.52 27.50 15.39
N ASP A 56 -1.83 27.75 15.51
CA ASP A 56 -2.66 27.27 16.61
C ASP A 56 -3.22 25.87 16.30
N PRO A 57 -2.79 24.81 17.00
CA PRO A 57 -3.27 23.45 16.77
C PRO A 57 -4.77 23.27 17.04
N LYS A 58 -5.42 24.18 17.79
CA LYS A 58 -6.88 24.17 18.01
C LYS A 58 -7.67 24.43 16.74
N LEU A 59 -7.05 25.13 15.78
CA LEU A 59 -7.70 25.52 14.54
C LEU A 59 -7.48 24.52 13.41
N PHE A 60 -6.64 23.49 13.60
CA PHE A 60 -6.37 22.49 12.58
C PHE A 60 -7.54 21.50 12.51
N PRO A 61 -8.34 21.50 11.42
CA PRO A 61 -9.62 20.79 11.38
C PRO A 61 -9.53 19.40 10.73
N PHE A 62 -8.36 19.03 10.20
CA PHE A 62 -8.25 17.93 9.25
C PHE A 62 -7.97 16.59 9.94
N ALA A 63 -8.69 15.56 9.50
CA ALA A 63 -8.41 14.18 9.85
C ALA A 63 -7.29 13.59 9.00
N SER A 64 -7.18 14.07 7.76
CA SER A 64 -6.19 13.66 6.78
C SER A 64 -5.77 14.84 5.93
N VAL A 65 -4.53 14.80 5.47
CA VAL A 65 -3.95 15.72 4.49
C VAL A 65 -3.43 14.85 3.35
N LEU A 66 -3.91 15.13 2.14
CA LEU A 66 -3.50 14.47 0.91
C LEU A 66 -2.79 15.50 0.06
N THR A 67 -1.73 15.08 -0.63
CA THR A 67 -0.95 15.97 -1.48
C THR A 67 -0.99 15.48 -2.92
N THR A 68 -0.81 16.41 -3.84
CA THR A 68 -0.48 16.11 -5.23
C THR A 68 1.03 16.05 -5.39
N GLU A 69 1.50 15.43 -6.47
CA GLU A 69 2.92 15.42 -6.80
C GLU A 69 3.45 16.86 -6.95
N ALA A 70 4.51 17.18 -6.22
CA ALA A 70 5.15 18.48 -6.23
C ALA A 70 6.66 18.34 -5.94
N PRO A 71 7.54 19.10 -6.61
CA PRO A 71 8.97 19.07 -6.32
C PRO A 71 9.27 19.42 -4.86
N GLY A 72 10.11 18.63 -4.21
CA GLY A 72 10.55 18.85 -2.83
C GLY A 72 9.57 18.38 -1.75
N LEU A 73 8.45 17.75 -2.12
CA LEU A 73 7.54 17.13 -1.18
C LEU A 73 7.99 15.71 -0.84
N PHE A 74 8.15 15.41 0.45
CA PHE A 74 8.69 14.13 0.94
C PHE A 74 7.63 13.13 1.42
N PHE A 75 6.35 13.51 1.42
CA PHE A 75 5.23 12.64 1.80
C PHE A 75 4.05 12.82 0.84
N ASN A 76 3.21 11.79 0.72
CA ASN A 76 2.04 11.76 -0.16
C ASN A 76 0.74 12.00 0.62
N SER A 77 0.68 11.51 1.85
CA SER A 77 -0.46 11.74 2.73
C SER A 77 -0.11 11.52 4.18
N ILE A 78 -0.90 12.15 5.05
CA ILE A 78 -0.88 11.92 6.49
C ILE A 78 -2.31 11.86 7.01
N ASP A 79 -2.63 10.88 7.85
CA ASP A 79 -3.97 10.72 8.42
C ASP A 79 -3.94 10.24 9.87
N ASN A 80 -4.94 10.67 10.64
CA ASN A 80 -5.12 10.27 12.02
C ASN A 80 -5.85 8.92 12.09
N ILE A 81 -5.15 7.89 12.56
CA ILE A 81 -5.69 6.54 12.65
C ILE A 81 -6.70 6.47 13.81
N CYS A 82 -7.90 6.02 13.50
CA CYS A 82 -8.96 5.77 14.49
C CYS A 82 -9.14 4.26 14.69
N PRO A 83 -9.59 3.82 15.88
CA PRO A 83 -9.97 2.43 16.10
C PRO A 83 -11.06 2.01 15.11
N VAL A 84 -11.00 0.75 14.66
CA VAL A 84 -12.03 0.18 13.76
C VAL A 84 -13.38 0.09 14.46
N ASN A 85 -13.40 -0.25 15.76
CA ASN A 85 -14.61 -0.28 16.57
C ASN A 85 -14.75 1.02 17.35
N LEU A 86 -15.63 1.90 16.87
CA LEU A 86 -15.89 3.19 17.48
C LEU A 86 -16.98 3.04 18.56
N SER A 87 -16.63 3.33 19.81
CA SER A 87 -17.63 3.49 20.86
C SER A 87 -18.32 4.86 20.74
N ASN A 88 -19.53 4.98 21.28
CA ASN A 88 -20.28 6.26 21.29
C ASN A 88 -19.56 7.40 22.04
N ILE A 89 -18.53 7.08 22.82
CA ILE A 89 -17.72 8.05 23.56
C ILE A 89 -16.42 8.42 22.84
N PHE A 90 -16.10 7.76 21.73
CA PHE A 90 -14.86 8.03 21.01
C PHE A 90 -14.89 9.44 20.41
N LYS A 91 -13.85 10.21 20.71
CA LYS A 91 -13.56 11.46 20.03
C LYS A 91 -12.17 11.35 19.43
N ARG A 92 -12.07 11.71 18.15
CA ARG A 92 -10.76 11.82 17.50
C ARG A 92 -9.92 12.80 18.29
N LYS A 93 -8.69 12.39 18.59
CA LYS A 93 -7.74 13.23 19.32
C LYS A 93 -7.40 14.47 18.51
N GLN A 94 -7.47 15.62 19.16
CA GLN A 94 -7.07 16.88 18.56
C GLN A 94 -5.54 16.91 18.37
N PRO A 95 -5.00 17.74 17.47
CA PRO A 95 -3.54 17.84 17.25
C PRO A 95 -2.73 18.25 18.49
N GLN A 96 -3.39 18.78 19.52
CA GLN A 96 -2.81 19.11 20.84
C GLN A 96 -2.50 17.88 21.68
N GLU A 97 -3.09 16.73 21.34
CA GLU A 97 -2.94 15.47 22.05
C GLU A 97 -2.12 14.49 21.20
N ALA A 98 -1.37 13.62 21.87
CA ALA A 98 -0.66 12.56 21.19
C ALA A 98 -1.64 11.57 20.56
N ALA A 99 -1.55 11.38 19.24
CA ALA A 99 -2.37 10.45 18.49
C ALA A 99 -1.50 9.54 17.62
N VAL A 100 -2.14 8.52 17.03
CA VAL A 100 -1.48 7.63 16.07
C VAL A 100 -1.77 8.17 14.67
N TRP A 101 -0.70 8.45 13.93
CA TRP A 101 -0.74 8.99 12.59
C TRP A 101 -0.14 8.00 11.62
N ARG A 102 -0.74 7.88 10.44
CA ARG A 102 -0.15 7.18 9.32
C ARG A 102 0.38 8.22 8.35
N VAL A 103 1.61 8.04 7.88
CA VAL A 103 2.22 8.87 6.84
C VAL A 103 2.62 7.96 5.69
N HIS A 104 2.16 8.26 4.48
CA HIS A 104 2.64 7.61 3.26
C HIS A 104 3.71 8.48 2.60
N SER A 105 4.81 7.86 2.18
CA SER A 105 5.95 8.52 1.52
C SER A 105 6.60 7.58 0.49
N GLN A 106 7.51 8.11 -0.32
CA GLN A 106 8.26 7.32 -1.31
C GLN A 106 9.47 6.59 -0.71
N HIS A 107 9.95 7.04 0.45
CA HIS A 107 11.04 6.43 1.20
C HIS A 107 10.75 6.51 2.71
N PRO A 108 11.47 5.73 3.55
CA PRO A 108 11.39 5.91 5.00
C PRO A 108 11.68 7.35 5.40
N LEU A 109 10.84 7.90 6.27
CA LEU A 109 10.98 9.30 6.68
C LEU A 109 12.25 9.48 7.49
N GLU A 110 13.06 10.45 7.08
CA GLU A 110 14.24 10.84 7.82
C GLU A 110 13.88 11.52 9.14
N LYS A 111 14.84 11.56 10.07
CA LYS A 111 14.65 12.23 11.35
C LYS A 111 14.28 13.71 11.21
N GLN A 112 14.76 14.38 10.16
CA GLN A 112 14.44 15.78 9.90
C GLN A 112 13.00 15.93 9.41
N GLU A 113 12.56 15.08 8.49
CA GLU A 113 11.19 15.03 7.97
C GLU A 113 10.17 14.69 9.06
N LEU A 114 10.49 13.73 9.93
CA LEU A 114 9.69 13.43 11.12
C LEU A 114 9.56 14.65 12.04
N LYS A 115 10.63 15.42 12.24
CA LYS A 115 10.58 16.66 13.04
C LYS A 115 9.84 17.79 12.35
N MET A 116 9.75 17.78 11.02
CA MET A 116 8.91 18.73 10.29
C MET A 116 7.44 18.41 10.52
N LEU A 117 7.05 17.14 10.41
CA LEU A 117 5.65 16.70 10.54
C LEU A 117 5.18 16.60 12.00
N PHE A 118 6.07 16.31 12.96
CA PHE A 118 5.73 16.08 14.35
C PHE A 118 6.58 16.95 15.29
N ARG A 119 5.91 17.63 16.23
CA ARG A 119 6.59 18.41 17.28
C ARG A 119 7.40 17.49 18.21
N SER A 120 6.83 16.33 18.50
CA SER A 120 7.46 15.22 19.22
C SER A 120 6.72 13.92 18.92
N TYR A 121 7.41 12.80 19.06
CA TYR A 121 6.84 11.47 18.87
C TYR A 121 7.47 10.46 19.84
N TYR A 122 6.70 9.44 20.21
CA TYR A 122 7.11 8.36 21.11
C TYR A 122 7.65 7.16 20.34
N SER A 123 7.06 6.85 19.19
CA SER A 123 7.45 5.70 18.37
C SER A 123 7.12 5.92 16.90
N VAL A 124 7.91 5.28 16.03
CA VAL A 124 7.67 5.18 14.60
C VAL A 124 7.83 3.72 14.19
N GLN A 125 6.83 3.16 13.52
CA GLN A 125 6.90 1.85 12.87
C GLN A 125 6.84 2.07 11.36
N VAL A 126 7.78 1.49 10.63
CA VAL A 126 7.87 1.68 9.18
C VAL A 126 7.59 0.36 8.49
N THR A 127 6.76 0.41 7.46
CA THR A 127 6.51 -0.74 6.58
C THR A 127 6.59 -0.28 5.14
N GLU A 128 7.40 -0.97 4.36
CA GLU A 128 7.54 -0.75 2.92
C GLU A 128 6.71 -1.80 2.19
N TRP A 129 5.87 -1.35 1.25
CA TRP A 129 4.97 -2.22 0.51
C TRP A 129 4.91 -1.84 -0.98
N GLN A 130 4.91 -2.85 -1.85
CA GLN A 130 4.66 -2.68 -3.29
C GLN A 130 3.16 -2.68 -3.54
N VAL A 131 2.56 -1.50 -3.71
CA VAL A 131 1.10 -1.31 -3.63
C VAL A 131 0.37 -1.60 -4.92
N CYS A 132 0.97 -1.27 -6.06
CA CYS A 132 0.39 -1.54 -7.36
C CYS A 132 1.47 -1.63 -8.43
N PRO A 133 1.20 -2.32 -9.54
CA PRO A 133 2.08 -2.28 -10.68
C PRO A 133 2.20 -0.87 -11.26
N ASP A 134 3.33 -0.62 -11.93
CA ASP A 134 3.39 0.45 -12.89
C ASP A 134 2.67 0.00 -14.16
N TYR A 135 1.46 0.52 -14.36
CA TYR A 135 0.60 0.15 -15.48
C TYR A 135 1.23 0.43 -16.86
N GLY A 136 2.25 1.30 -16.93
CA GLY A 136 3.00 1.55 -18.17
C GLY A 136 4.18 0.60 -18.40
N SER A 137 4.56 -0.20 -17.40
CA SER A 137 5.77 -1.03 -17.46
C SER A 137 5.61 -2.33 -18.26
N VAL A 138 4.37 -2.75 -18.53
CA VAL A 138 4.07 -3.97 -19.28
C VAL A 138 3.33 -3.68 -20.58
N LYS A 139 3.68 -4.43 -21.64
CA LYS A 139 3.00 -4.32 -22.95
C LYS A 139 1.72 -5.14 -23.01
N ASN A 140 1.70 -6.28 -22.32
CA ASN A 140 0.58 -7.22 -22.29
C ASN A 140 0.37 -7.69 -20.85
N LEU A 141 -0.89 -7.95 -20.49
CA LEU A 141 -1.22 -8.55 -19.21
C LEU A 141 -0.79 -10.03 -19.17
N PRO A 142 -0.28 -10.54 -18.05
CA PRO A 142 -0.06 -11.97 -17.86
C PRO A 142 -1.35 -12.78 -18.12
N PRO A 143 -1.27 -14.02 -18.63
CA PRO A 143 -2.46 -14.85 -18.77
C PRO A 143 -3.02 -15.26 -17.40
N ILE A 144 -4.35 -15.38 -17.30
CA ILE A 144 -5.01 -15.95 -16.11
C ILE A 144 -4.76 -17.46 -16.03
N ILE A 145 -4.75 -18.16 -17.17
CA ILE A 145 -4.49 -19.60 -17.23
C ILE A 145 -3.01 -19.79 -17.54
N LEU A 146 -2.25 -20.33 -16.60
CA LEU A 146 -0.82 -20.60 -16.80
C LEU A 146 -0.58 -21.99 -17.40
N HIS A 147 -1.37 -22.96 -16.98
CA HIS A 147 -1.36 -24.34 -17.47
C HIS A 147 -2.69 -25.02 -17.13
N ASP A 148 -2.92 -26.25 -17.60
CA ASP A 148 -4.05 -27.08 -17.18
C ASP A 148 -4.16 -27.12 -15.65
N SER A 149 -5.33 -26.70 -15.17
CA SER A 149 -5.67 -26.60 -13.74
C SER A 149 -4.75 -25.71 -12.90
N LEU A 150 -4.01 -24.78 -13.52
CA LEU A 150 -3.13 -23.80 -12.86
C LEU A 150 -3.49 -22.38 -13.28
N PHE A 151 -3.96 -21.57 -12.33
CA PHE A 151 -4.48 -20.23 -12.58
C PHE A 151 -3.71 -19.16 -11.80
N TYR A 152 -3.59 -17.97 -12.39
CA TYR A 152 -2.93 -16.79 -11.82
C TYR A 152 -3.91 -15.62 -11.70
N LEU A 153 -4.33 -15.31 -10.47
CA LEU A 153 -5.33 -14.27 -10.20
C LEU A 153 -4.75 -12.86 -10.23
N ASN A 154 -3.50 -12.71 -9.77
CA ASN A 154 -2.87 -11.39 -9.65
C ASN A 154 -2.51 -10.77 -11.00
N THR A 155 -2.78 -11.43 -12.13
CA THR A 155 -2.75 -10.73 -13.44
C THR A 155 -3.66 -9.50 -13.44
N MET A 156 -4.81 -9.56 -12.75
CA MET A 156 -5.73 -8.42 -12.69
C MET A 156 -5.12 -7.21 -11.99
N GLU A 157 -4.12 -7.38 -11.12
CA GLU A 157 -3.41 -6.25 -10.50
C GLU A 157 -2.74 -5.36 -11.56
N TRP A 158 -2.32 -5.91 -12.71
CA TRP A 158 -1.70 -5.17 -13.83
C TRP A 158 -2.70 -4.38 -14.66
N ALA A 159 -4.00 -4.69 -14.56
CA ALA A 159 -5.06 -3.91 -15.15
C ALA A 159 -5.63 -2.88 -14.16
N ALA A 160 -5.84 -3.31 -12.92
CA ALA A 160 -6.33 -2.49 -11.82
C ALA A 160 -6.07 -3.19 -10.47
N SER A 161 -5.12 -2.67 -9.70
CA SER A 161 -4.83 -3.15 -8.34
C SER A 161 -5.88 -2.66 -7.34
N SER A 162 -6.81 -3.53 -6.98
CA SER A 162 -7.79 -3.31 -5.91
C SER A 162 -8.29 -4.65 -5.36
N MET A 163 -8.77 -4.66 -4.11
CA MET A 163 -9.30 -5.87 -3.49
C MET A 163 -10.54 -6.39 -4.23
N GLU A 164 -11.36 -5.47 -4.77
CA GLU A 164 -12.54 -5.78 -5.57
C GLU A 164 -12.16 -6.54 -6.84
N MET A 165 -11.11 -6.10 -7.54
CA MET A 165 -10.63 -6.78 -8.75
C MET A 165 -10.04 -8.15 -8.43
N SER A 166 -9.34 -8.31 -7.30
CA SER A 166 -8.89 -9.63 -6.83
C SER A 166 -10.07 -10.57 -6.56
N ALA A 167 -11.16 -10.07 -5.96
CA ALA A 167 -12.36 -10.86 -5.68
C ALA A 167 -13.10 -11.26 -6.98
N VAL A 168 -13.19 -10.35 -7.95
CA VAL A 168 -13.77 -10.65 -9.28
C VAL A 168 -12.95 -11.71 -10.01
N ALA A 169 -11.62 -11.60 -10.00
CA ALA A 169 -10.73 -12.59 -10.59
C ALA A 169 -10.94 -13.97 -9.97
N ALA A 170 -10.96 -14.04 -8.64
CA ALA A 170 -11.16 -15.27 -7.89
C ALA A 170 -12.51 -15.93 -8.22
N ARG A 171 -13.58 -15.12 -8.29
CA ARG A 171 -14.91 -15.61 -8.67
C ARG A 171 -14.90 -16.21 -10.08
N ASN A 172 -14.25 -15.57 -11.04
CA ASN A 172 -14.23 -16.05 -12.42
C ASN A 172 -13.46 -17.36 -12.59
N VAL A 173 -12.43 -17.61 -11.79
CA VAL A 173 -11.69 -18.89 -11.81
C VAL A 173 -12.47 -20.02 -11.12
N ALA A 174 -13.36 -19.68 -10.18
CA ALA A 174 -14.16 -20.65 -9.44
C ALA A 174 -15.42 -21.14 -10.17
N LEU A 175 -15.80 -20.48 -11.28
CA LEU A 175 -16.99 -20.81 -12.09
C LEU A 175 -16.63 -21.76 -13.24
#